data_AF-D6X1W1-F1
#
_entry.id   AF-D6X1W1-F1
#
_cell.length_a   1.000
_cell.length_b   1.000
_cell.length_c   1.000
_cell.angle_alpha   90.00
_cell.angle_beta   90.00
_cell.angle_gamma   90.00
#
_symmetry.space_group_name_H-M   'P 1'
#
loop_
_entity.id
_entity.type
_entity.pdbx_description
1 polymer ?
#
loop_
_entity_poly.entity_id
_entity_poly.type
_entity_poly.pdbx_seq_one_letter_code
_entity_poly.pdbx_strand_id
1 'polypeptide(L)'
;MKAILLLLVATLSFYHVYCAMSEAQMKAALKLVRNVCQPKTKATNEQIEAMHTGNWDLDKNGKCYMWCILNMYKLIGKDNSFDWEAGIATLKAQAPESVRDPAIASVNNCKDAVKTTSDKCEAAYEIAHCMYLDNPEKYFLP
;
A
#
# COMPACT_ATOMS: atom_id res chain seq x y z
N MET A 1 -1.95 -29.77 35.53
CA MET A 1 -2.15 -28.34 35.17
C MET A 1 -1.02 -27.75 34.34
N LYS A 2 0.26 -27.78 34.76
CA LYS A 2 1.38 -27.20 33.99
C LYS A 2 1.55 -27.77 32.57
N ALA A 3 1.37 -29.08 32.39
CA ALA A 3 1.47 -29.73 31.07
C ALA A 3 0.33 -29.33 30.10
N ILE A 4 -0.88 -29.09 30.62
CA ILE A 4 -2.03 -28.64 29.83
C ILE A 4 -1.85 -27.19 29.39
N LEU A 5 -1.28 -26.35 30.27
CA LEU A 5 -0.94 -24.96 29.95
C LEU A 5 0.16 -24.88 28.88
N LEU A 6 1.18 -25.74 28.95
CA LEU A 6 2.24 -25.84 27.94
C LEU A 6 1.73 -26.33 26.59
N LEU A 7 0.81 -27.30 26.57
CA LEU A 7 0.17 -27.78 25.34
C LEU A 7 -0.72 -26.71 24.71
N LEU A 8 -1.45 -25.91 25.50
CA LEU A 8 -2.26 -24.78 25.01
C LEU A 8 -1.41 -23.63 24.46
N VAL A 9 -0.27 -23.30 25.09
CA VAL A 9 0.65 -22.28 24.58
C VAL A 9 1.36 -22.78 23.30
N ALA A 10 1.73 -24.06 23.25
CA ALA A 10 2.32 -24.66 22.07
C ALA A 10 1.33 -24.65 20.89
N THR A 11 0.06 -25.04 21.08
CA THR A 11 -0.94 -24.99 20.01
C THR A 11 -1.23 -23.56 19.54
N LEU A 12 -1.32 -22.57 20.45
CA LEU A 12 -1.44 -21.15 20.08
C LEU A 12 -0.25 -20.63 19.25
N SER A 13 0.95 -21.18 19.48
CA SER A 13 2.17 -20.84 18.73
C SER A 13 2.15 -21.41 17.30
N PHE A 14 1.52 -22.57 17.08
CA PHE A 14 1.35 -23.16 15.74
C PHE A 14 0.24 -22.50 14.91
N TYR A 15 -0.68 -21.75 15.53
CA TYR A 15 -1.75 -21.03 14.82
C TYR A 15 -1.28 -19.74 14.10
N HIS A 16 -0.03 -19.30 14.29
CA HIS A 16 0.47 -18.05 13.70
C HIS A 16 1.16 -18.21 12.33
N VAL A 17 1.01 -19.36 11.65
CA VAL A 17 1.58 -19.58 10.31
C VAL A 17 0.55 -19.31 9.21
N TYR A 18 -0.18 -18.21 9.32
CA TYR A 18 -0.82 -17.57 8.17
C TYR A 18 -0.25 -16.16 8.08
N CYS A 19 0.77 -15.99 7.24
CA CYS A 19 1.43 -14.69 7.04
C CYS A 19 0.50 -13.68 6.35
N ALA A 20 -0.42 -14.13 5.48
CA ALA A 20 -1.34 -13.25 4.77
C ALA A 20 -2.48 -12.76 5.69
N MET A 21 -2.76 -11.47 5.63
CA MET A 21 -3.87 -10.84 6.34
C MET A 21 -5.20 -11.24 5.70
N SER A 22 -6.26 -11.36 6.49
CA SER A 22 -7.62 -11.45 5.96
C SER A 22 -8.04 -10.14 5.29
N GLU A 23 -9.06 -10.18 4.43
CA GLU A 23 -9.58 -8.96 3.78
C GLU A 23 -10.05 -7.90 4.80
N ALA A 24 -10.65 -8.33 5.91
CA ALA A 24 -11.06 -7.42 6.98
C ALA A 24 -9.85 -6.75 7.65
N GLN A 25 -8.77 -7.50 7.88
CA GLN A 25 -7.53 -6.95 8.42
C GLN A 25 -6.86 -5.99 7.43
N MET A 26 -6.85 -6.31 6.13
CA MET A 26 -6.33 -5.43 5.09
C MET A 26 -7.12 -4.12 5.04
N LYS A 27 -8.46 -4.17 5.04
CA LYS A 27 -9.31 -2.97 5.08
C LYS A 27 -9.02 -2.10 6.31
N ALA A 28 -8.80 -2.73 7.47
CA ALA A 28 -8.41 -2.01 8.68
C ALA A 28 -7.03 -1.34 8.55
N ALA A 29 -6.06 -2.02 7.93
CA ALA A 29 -4.74 -1.46 7.66
C ALA A 29 -4.79 -0.27 6.69
N LEU A 30 -5.52 -0.39 5.57
CA LEU A 30 -5.70 0.72 4.62
C LEU A 30 -6.35 1.92 5.32
N LYS A 31 -7.41 1.69 6.11
CA LYS A 31 -8.05 2.75 6.91
C LYS A 31 -7.06 3.43 7.88
N LEU A 32 -6.19 2.67 8.54
CA LEU A 32 -5.17 3.22 9.43
C LEU A 32 -4.20 4.11 8.65
N VAL A 33 -3.72 3.67 7.49
CA VAL A 33 -2.82 4.45 6.64
C VAL A 33 -3.49 5.76 6.19
N ARG A 34 -4.73 5.71 5.70
CA ARG A 34 -5.52 6.91 5.36
C ARG A 34 -5.61 7.87 6.53
N ASN A 35 -5.97 7.38 7.72
CA ASN A 35 -6.09 8.20 8.92
C ASN A 35 -4.78 8.87 9.35
N VAL A 36 -3.63 8.30 8.99
CA VAL A 36 -2.31 8.89 9.26
C VAL A 36 -1.93 9.90 8.18
N CYS A 37 -2.13 9.55 6.91
CA CYS A 37 -1.60 10.32 5.78
C CYS A 37 -2.48 11.50 5.39
N GLN A 38 -3.80 11.36 5.48
CA GLN A 38 -4.74 12.42 5.12
C GLN A 38 -4.52 13.70 5.94
N PRO A 39 -4.52 13.69 7.30
CA PRO A 39 -4.32 14.91 8.07
C PRO A 39 -2.90 15.49 7.92
N LYS A 40 -1.88 14.65 7.71
CA LYS A 40 -0.49 15.09 7.51
C LYS A 40 -0.30 15.90 6.24
N THR A 41 -1.04 15.55 5.20
CA THR A 41 -0.91 16.13 3.85
C THR A 41 -2.01 17.14 3.56
N LYS A 42 -3.07 17.14 4.37
CA LYS A 42 -4.28 17.96 4.16
C LYS A 42 -5.01 17.60 2.86
N ALA A 43 -4.83 16.37 2.37
CA ALA A 43 -5.62 15.85 1.25
C ALA A 43 -7.11 15.78 1.64
N THR A 44 -7.98 16.22 0.74
CA THR A 44 -9.42 16.20 0.99
C THR A 44 -9.99 14.82 0.71
N ASN A 45 -11.20 14.53 1.21
CA ASN A 45 -11.86 13.27 0.86
C ASN A 45 -12.13 13.20 -0.65
N GLU A 46 -12.54 14.31 -1.25
CA GLU A 46 -12.82 14.40 -2.69
C GLU A 46 -11.59 14.01 -3.52
N GLN A 47 -10.39 14.47 -3.13
CA GLN A 47 -9.14 14.08 -3.79
C GLN A 47 -8.84 12.60 -3.64
N ILE A 48 -9.13 12.01 -2.47
CA ILE A 48 -8.90 10.59 -2.23
C ILE A 48 -9.85 9.73 -3.06
N GLU A 49 -11.15 10.05 -3.04
CA GLU A 49 -12.15 9.33 -3.84
C GLU A 49 -11.94 9.53 -5.36
N ALA A 50 -11.40 10.69 -5.77
CA ALA A 50 -11.07 10.97 -7.18
C ALA A 50 -10.06 9.95 -7.75
N MET A 51 -9.06 9.53 -6.97
CA MET A 51 -8.08 8.52 -7.40
C MET A 51 -8.71 7.16 -7.71
N HIS A 52 -9.78 6.78 -7.01
CA HIS A 52 -10.50 5.53 -7.27
C HIS A 52 -11.46 5.62 -8.46
N THR A 53 -11.89 6.83 -8.82
CA THR A 53 -12.81 7.07 -9.95
C THR A 53 -12.09 7.52 -11.23
N GLY A 54 -10.76 7.59 -11.19
CA GLY A 54 -9.92 7.91 -12.36
C GLY A 54 -9.70 9.37 -12.62
N ASN A 55 -10.09 10.25 -11.69
CA ASN A 55 -9.71 11.65 -11.74
C ASN A 55 -8.41 11.88 -10.95
N TRP A 56 -7.30 11.95 -11.69
CA TRP A 56 -5.96 12.14 -11.14
C TRP A 56 -5.43 13.57 -11.30
N ASP A 57 -6.32 14.55 -11.58
CA ASP A 57 -5.98 15.98 -11.51
C ASP A 57 -5.85 16.42 -10.05
N LEU A 58 -4.73 16.01 -9.44
CA LEU A 58 -4.44 16.21 -8.02
C LEU A 58 -3.52 17.41 -7.83
N ASP A 59 -3.84 18.23 -6.84
CA ASP A 59 -2.92 19.25 -6.36
C ASP A 59 -1.77 18.63 -5.53
N LYS A 60 -0.93 19.51 -5.00
CA LYS A 60 0.20 19.10 -4.16
C LYS A 60 -0.20 18.23 -2.95
N ASN A 61 -1.34 18.49 -2.32
CA ASN A 61 -1.78 17.74 -1.14
C ASN A 61 -2.15 16.30 -1.53
N GLY A 62 -2.91 16.12 -2.61
CA GLY A 62 -3.27 14.80 -3.14
C GLY A 62 -2.04 14.00 -3.60
N LYS A 63 -1.10 14.64 -4.30
CA LYS A 63 0.17 14.01 -4.69
C LYS A 63 1.02 13.61 -3.48
N CYS A 64 1.15 14.50 -2.50
CA CYS A 64 1.91 14.21 -1.29
C CYS A 64 1.24 13.16 -0.39
N TYR A 65 -0.07 12.95 -0.52
CA TYR A 65 -0.78 11.86 0.13
C TYR A 65 -0.29 10.49 -0.38
N MET A 66 -0.06 10.33 -1.69
CA MET A 66 0.58 9.13 -2.25
C MET A 66 2.00 8.93 -1.73
N TRP A 67 2.78 10.01 -1.64
CA TRP A 67 4.12 9.92 -1.03
C TRP A 67 4.06 9.44 0.42
N CYS A 68 3.12 9.96 1.21
CA CYS A 68 2.96 9.53 2.60
C CYS A 68 2.66 8.02 2.69
N ILE A 69 1.75 7.52 1.85
CA ILE A 69 1.37 6.10 1.80
C ILE A 69 2.59 5.25 1.47
N LEU A 70 3.28 5.52 0.35
CA LEU A 70 4.41 4.71 -0.07
C LEU A 70 5.58 4.80 0.93
N ASN A 71 5.80 5.97 1.53
CA ASN A 71 6.82 6.15 2.56
C ASN A 71 6.50 5.40 3.87
N MET A 72 5.22 5.24 4.25
CA MET A 72 4.85 4.41 5.42
C MET A 72 5.28 2.95 5.25
N TYR A 73 5.22 2.44 4.02
CA TYR A 73 5.69 1.09 3.66
C TYR A 73 7.17 1.05 3.27
N LYS A 74 7.89 2.18 3.38
CA LYS A 74 9.30 2.34 2.97
C LYS A 74 9.56 1.97 1.50
N LEU A 75 8.59 2.25 0.63
CA LEU A 75 8.67 1.93 -0.80
C LEU A 75 9.23 3.06 -1.65
N ILE A 76 9.53 4.21 -1.05
CA ILE A 76 10.18 5.34 -1.74
C ILE A 76 11.54 5.58 -1.09
N GLY A 77 12.59 5.49 -1.91
CA GLY A 77 13.97 5.75 -1.53
C GLY A 77 14.25 7.23 -1.24
N LYS A 78 15.45 7.51 -0.72
CA LYS A 78 15.88 8.90 -0.42
C LYS A 78 16.05 9.75 -1.69
N ASP A 79 16.31 9.09 -2.81
CA ASP A 79 16.41 9.66 -4.16
C ASP A 79 15.05 9.70 -4.90
N ASN A 80 13.96 9.40 -4.18
CA ASN A 80 12.60 9.29 -4.70
C ASN A 80 12.41 8.16 -5.72
N SER A 81 13.32 7.18 -5.78
CA SER A 81 13.11 5.94 -6.54
C SER A 81 12.06 5.05 -5.87
N PHE A 82 11.37 4.23 -6.67
CA PHE A 82 10.40 3.26 -6.17
C PHE A 82 11.06 1.90 -5.93
N ASP A 83 11.02 1.43 -4.68
CA ASP A 83 11.50 0.11 -4.28
C ASP A 83 10.42 -0.95 -4.57
N TRP A 84 10.31 -1.31 -5.84
CA TRP A 84 9.32 -2.27 -6.33
C TRP A 84 9.56 -3.69 -5.78
N GLU A 85 10.82 -4.07 -5.50
CA GLU A 85 11.16 -5.36 -4.91
C GLU A 85 10.61 -5.46 -3.48
N ALA A 86 10.81 -4.43 -2.65
CA ALA A 86 10.19 -4.34 -1.33
C ALA A 86 8.66 -4.30 -1.42
N GLY A 87 8.10 -3.66 -2.46
CA GLY A 87 6.67 -3.66 -2.75
C GLY A 87 6.13 -5.08 -2.97
N ILE A 88 6.76 -5.85 -3.85
CA ILE A 88 6.40 -7.26 -4.12
C ILE A 88 6.57 -8.10 -2.85
N ALA A 89 7.65 -7.91 -2.09
CA ALA A 89 7.88 -8.64 -0.85
C ALA A 89 6.77 -8.36 0.19
N THR A 90 6.37 -7.10 0.32
CA THR A 90 5.29 -6.67 1.22
C THR A 90 3.95 -7.30 0.82
N LEU A 91 3.62 -7.28 -0.47
CA LEU A 91 2.40 -7.91 -1.00
C LEU A 91 2.38 -9.42 -0.74
N LYS A 92 3.48 -10.13 -1.01
CA LYS A 92 3.59 -11.57 -0.74
C LYS A 92 3.45 -11.90 0.75
N ALA A 93 3.98 -11.05 1.61
CA ALA A 93 3.96 -11.26 3.05
C ALA A 93 2.60 -10.95 3.67
N GLN A 94 1.92 -9.89 3.23
CA GLN A 94 0.79 -9.29 3.98
C GLN A 94 -0.55 -9.34 3.24
N ALA A 95 -0.56 -9.28 1.91
CA ALA A 95 -1.81 -9.10 1.17
C ALA A 95 -2.61 -10.42 1.09
N PRO A 96 -3.96 -10.35 1.19
CA PRO A 96 -4.82 -11.48 0.83
C PRO A 96 -4.67 -11.80 -0.66
N GLU A 97 -4.92 -13.06 -1.02
CA GLU A 97 -4.75 -13.57 -2.38
C GLU A 97 -5.54 -12.77 -3.43
N SER A 98 -6.75 -12.31 -3.08
CA SER A 98 -7.61 -11.50 -3.96
C SER A 98 -7.00 -10.15 -4.39
N VAL A 99 -6.03 -9.63 -3.63
CA VAL A 99 -5.31 -8.38 -3.93
C VAL A 99 -3.87 -8.65 -4.35
N ARG A 100 -3.21 -9.64 -3.76
CA ARG A 100 -1.78 -9.90 -3.93
C ARG A 100 -1.38 -10.02 -5.40
N ASP A 101 -2.03 -10.91 -6.13
CA ASP A 101 -1.61 -11.26 -7.48
C ASP A 101 -1.83 -10.10 -8.49
N PRO A 102 -3.01 -9.42 -8.53
CA PRO A 102 -3.17 -8.24 -9.36
C PRO A 102 -2.25 -7.09 -8.94
N ALA A 103 -2.03 -6.87 -7.64
CA ALA A 103 -1.13 -5.83 -7.17
C ALA A 103 0.33 -6.10 -7.57
N ILE A 104 0.79 -7.36 -7.50
CA ILE A 104 2.13 -7.74 -7.97
C ILE A 104 2.28 -7.48 -9.47
N ALA A 105 1.25 -7.77 -10.27
CA ALA A 105 1.27 -7.47 -11.69
C ALA A 105 1.44 -5.96 -11.94
N SER A 106 0.63 -5.12 -11.28
CA SER A 106 0.73 -3.66 -11.40
C SER A 106 2.06 -3.10 -10.90
N VAL A 107 2.63 -3.65 -9.82
CA VAL A 107 3.98 -3.26 -9.36
C VAL A 107 5.04 -3.56 -10.42
N ASN A 108 4.98 -4.73 -11.08
CA ASN A 108 5.93 -5.08 -12.14
C ASN A 108 5.79 -4.16 -13.36
N ASN A 109 4.57 -3.83 -13.76
CA ASN A 109 4.30 -2.97 -14.91
C ASN A 109 4.67 -1.51 -14.64
N CYS A 110 4.61 -1.07 -13.38
CA CYS A 110 4.86 0.31 -12.95
C CYS A 110 6.21 0.56 -12.29
N LYS A 111 7.11 -0.44 -12.23
CA LYS A 111 8.41 -0.33 -11.55
C LYS A 111 9.26 0.86 -12.04
N ASP A 112 9.15 1.21 -13.31
CA ASP A 112 9.90 2.29 -13.97
C ASP A 112 9.06 3.57 -14.17
N ALA A 113 7.91 3.69 -13.48
CA ALA A 113 6.98 4.79 -13.71
C ALA A 113 7.47 6.16 -13.19
N VAL A 114 8.39 6.19 -12.21
CA VAL A 114 8.98 7.46 -11.75
C VAL A 114 9.78 8.12 -12.88
N LYS A 115 9.36 9.31 -13.26
CA LYS A 115 10.04 10.23 -14.18
C LYS A 115 10.55 11.48 -13.46
N THR A 116 9.90 11.86 -12.36
CA THR A 116 10.20 13.12 -11.65
C THR A 116 10.79 12.85 -10.27
N THR A 117 12.11 12.66 -10.19
CA THR A 117 12.81 12.44 -8.90
C THR A 117 13.12 13.73 -8.13
N SER A 118 12.95 14.91 -8.73
CA SER A 118 13.15 16.21 -8.07
C SER A 118 12.06 16.57 -7.07
N ASP A 119 10.88 15.96 -7.18
CA ASP A 119 9.76 16.15 -6.26
C ASP A 119 9.24 14.79 -5.79
N LYS A 120 9.36 14.53 -4.49
CA LYS A 120 8.95 13.28 -3.86
C LYS A 120 7.46 12.96 -3.99
N CYS A 121 6.62 14.00 -4.05
CA CYS A 121 5.18 13.87 -4.17
C CYS A 121 4.80 13.56 -5.62
N GLU A 122 5.50 14.15 -6.59
CA GLU A 122 5.34 13.80 -8.01
C GLU A 122 5.79 12.36 -8.28
N ALA A 123 6.97 11.95 -7.77
CA ALA A 123 7.46 10.58 -7.92
C ALA A 123 6.44 9.54 -7.41
N ALA A 124 5.88 9.76 -6.22
CA ALA A 124 4.89 8.85 -5.65
C ALA A 124 3.55 8.88 -6.41
N TYR A 125 3.14 10.05 -6.91
CA TYR A 125 1.97 10.19 -7.76
C TYR A 125 2.12 9.40 -9.07
N GLU A 126 3.27 9.48 -9.74
CA GLU A 126 3.54 8.75 -10.99
C GLU A 126 3.41 7.24 -10.82
N ILE A 127 3.92 6.70 -9.70
CA ILE A 127 3.76 5.28 -9.35
C ILE A 127 2.28 4.92 -9.13
N ALA A 128 1.60 5.65 -8.24
CA ALA A 128 0.23 5.32 -7.87
C ALA A 128 -0.74 5.47 -9.06
N HIS A 129 -0.55 6.51 -9.87
CA HIS A 129 -1.32 6.74 -11.09
C HIS A 129 -1.07 5.64 -12.11
N CYS A 130 0.19 5.21 -12.30
CA CYS A 130 0.49 4.07 -13.16
C CYS A 130 -0.25 2.80 -12.68
N MET A 131 -0.23 2.51 -11.37
CA MET A 131 -0.92 1.33 -10.82
C MET A 131 -2.42 1.40 -11.05
N TYR A 132 -3.02 2.60 -10.95
CA TYR A 132 -4.41 2.80 -11.31
C TYR A 132 -4.66 2.54 -12.80
N LEU A 133 -3.85 3.12 -13.69
CA LEU A 133 -4.01 2.94 -15.14
C LEU A 133 -3.82 1.50 -15.59
N ASP A 134 -2.92 0.76 -14.94
CA ASP A 134 -2.67 -0.65 -15.21
C ASP A 134 -3.88 -1.53 -14.86
N ASN A 135 -4.53 -1.27 -13.71
CA ASN A 135 -5.70 -2.03 -13.29
C ASN A 135 -6.68 -1.21 -12.41
N PRO A 136 -7.55 -0.39 -13.03
CA PRO A 136 -8.48 0.47 -12.29
C PRO A 136 -9.42 -0.30 -11.37
N GLU A 137 -9.88 -1.48 -11.80
CA GLU A 137 -10.82 -2.32 -11.04
C GLU A 137 -10.21 -2.93 -9.78
N LYS A 138 -8.88 -3.07 -9.74
CA LYS A 138 -8.13 -3.67 -8.62
C LYS A 138 -7.29 -2.66 -7.85
N TYR A 139 -7.39 -1.37 -8.18
CA TYR A 139 -6.68 -0.32 -7.46
C TYR A 139 -7.16 -0.23 -5.99
N PHE A 140 -6.23 -0.35 -5.05
CA PHE A 140 -6.55 -0.58 -3.63
C PHE A 140 -5.82 0.36 -2.65
N LEU A 141 -4.94 1.25 -3.12
CA LEU A 141 -4.25 2.16 -2.21
C LEU A 141 -5.27 3.04 -1.46
N PRO A 142 -5.01 3.39 -0.18
CA PRO A 142 -6.01 4.00 0.72
C PRO A 142 -6.49 5.40 0.34
#